data_AF-A0A961CGF2-F1
#
_entry.id   AF-A0A961CGF2-F1
#
_cell.length_a   1.000
_cell.length_b   1.000
_cell.length_c   1.000
_cell.angle_alpha   90.00
_cell.angle_beta   90.00
_cell.angle_gamma   90.00
#
_symmetry.space_group_name_H-M   'P 1'
#
loop_
_entity.id
_entity.type
_entity.pdbx_description
1 polymer ?
#
loop_
_entity_poly.entity_id
_entity_poly.type
_entity_poly.pdbx_seq_one_letter_code
_entity_poly.pdbx_strand_id
1 'polypeptide(L)'
;DGEHCKVLHQRSKGRTSAMGITTNLFRGSGEGAHRLEVLEGTWPTDMDGWVFIVGPDKREPGGHWFAAHGLLCRIDCAPDAEGRVPVRFARVRTPVERLAQRFPKLFTEVQFAQASPFGVTNLANTNVQQIDGRLFIGYDAGRPIEVDPETLEHVTPVGDNAEWLAAVPGLVEPLVSVAAHPAPAFDEHALYFVNYSALPGDRQTSVARWPLNGPIERWPLVGMDEFDSIHDIKASDDHLVISDLPFIIEPQALRGKPRTKANQEITRLWIVAKDALRRTPPGAPVPVVAVTVPMPTGHLSVDTDDADGVVTVYLEHIPLADLMMKIGPESRRHLDGKPFDPGYEGIIASGVQPGVVGKYRIDAATGEVLESEVVWDDRFWGSVLAAKDDTSFAARARVRDLWYAGIGCDQGLITQEWWDLYGDGALEHVVDPDELPAEGRPGALAHFDLESMKVSEVFEFDDGAFPSPPTFVPRTGAEDPGDGYVVVLVHRDGDKQLAVFDAQHIERGPLAVASAPGFNPPLMLHSMYMPVRRGARPSTYRVPLWRDVAQAVRTMPATFVRMVRSGKAAKSMM
;
A
#
# COMPACT_ATOMS: atom_id res chain seq x y z
N ASP A 1 -0.84 37.46 34.67
CA ASP A 1 0.49 38.06 34.43
C ASP A 1 1.50 36.95 34.27
N GLY A 2 1.92 36.77 33.02
CA GLY A 2 2.78 35.67 32.59
C GLY A 2 4.25 36.00 32.72
N GLU A 3 5.04 34.98 33.06
CA GLU A 3 6.48 34.99 32.89
C GLU A 3 6.84 34.21 31.62
N HIS A 4 7.34 34.95 30.64
CA HIS A 4 7.92 34.44 29.41
C HIS A 4 9.23 33.69 29.70
N CYS A 5 9.29 32.41 29.35
CA CYS A 5 10.55 31.71 29.16
C CYS A 5 10.95 31.82 27.68
N LYS A 6 11.96 32.66 27.37
CA LYS A 6 12.56 32.79 26.04
C LYS A 6 13.56 31.65 25.82
N VAL A 7 13.27 30.75 24.88
CA VAL A 7 14.25 29.80 24.34
C VAL A 7 15.00 30.48 23.19
N LEU A 8 16.32 30.63 23.35
CA LEU A 8 17.23 31.19 22.35
C LEU A 8 17.45 30.18 21.21
N HIS A 9 16.86 30.42 20.05
CA HIS A 9 17.22 29.76 18.80
C HIS A 9 18.61 30.20 18.35
N GLN A 10 19.60 29.31 18.41
CA GLN A 10 20.82 29.46 17.62
C GLN A 10 20.50 29.06 16.16
N ARG A 11 20.21 30.07 15.33
CA ARG A 11 20.13 29.91 13.88
C ARG A 11 21.52 29.53 13.34
N SER A 12 21.67 28.31 12.83
CA SER A 12 22.73 28.03 11.86
C SER A 12 22.35 28.77 10.57
N LYS A 13 23.23 29.67 10.13
CA LYS A 13 23.10 30.34 8.83
C LYS A 13 23.72 29.43 7.77
N GLY A 14 22.91 28.96 6.83
CA GLY A 14 23.38 28.66 5.48
C GLY A 14 22.80 27.42 4.82
N ARG A 15 21.67 27.58 4.12
CA ARG A 15 21.47 27.17 2.71
C ARG A 15 20.08 27.59 2.24
N THR A 16 20.02 28.73 1.55
CA THR A 16 18.88 29.09 0.70
C THR A 16 19.03 28.39 -0.65
N SER A 17 18.53 27.16 -0.74
CA SER A 17 18.14 26.53 -1.99
C SER A 17 16.83 25.80 -1.71
N ALA A 18 15.79 26.03 -2.53
CA ALA A 18 14.55 25.28 -2.45
C ALA A 18 14.89 23.78 -2.46
N MET A 19 14.67 23.10 -1.33
CA MET A 19 14.85 21.65 -1.24
C MET A 19 13.67 21.00 -1.94
N GLY A 20 13.83 20.74 -3.24
CA GLY A 20 12.96 19.80 -3.94
C GLY A 20 13.40 18.37 -3.65
N ILE A 21 12.44 17.45 -3.58
CA ILE A 21 12.74 16.01 -3.54
C ILE A 21 13.40 15.58 -4.86
N THR A 22 13.98 14.38 -4.89
CA THR A 22 14.55 13.83 -6.13
C THR A 22 13.54 13.81 -7.30
N THR A 23 14.01 14.11 -8.51
CA THR A 23 13.23 13.95 -9.75
C THR A 23 13.31 12.54 -10.34
N ASN A 24 14.14 11.67 -9.75
CA ASN A 24 14.38 10.29 -10.16
C ASN A 24 13.35 9.31 -9.55
N LEU A 25 12.06 9.67 -9.64
CA LEU A 25 10.96 8.90 -9.05
C LEU A 25 10.49 7.78 -9.98
N PHE A 26 10.18 8.16 -11.21
CA PHE A 26 9.64 7.29 -12.25
C PHE A 26 10.67 7.05 -13.35
N ARG A 27 11.93 6.85 -12.98
CA ARG A 27 12.99 6.41 -13.86
C ARG A 27 13.63 5.21 -13.21
N GLY A 28 13.92 4.16 -13.99
CA GLY A 28 14.48 2.99 -13.35
C GLY A 28 14.74 1.73 -14.16
N SER A 29 15.47 0.83 -13.51
CA SER A 29 15.67 -0.56 -13.91
C SER A 29 14.38 -1.36 -13.70
N GLY A 30 13.98 -2.12 -14.72
CA GLY A 30 12.86 -3.06 -14.64
C GLY A 30 13.32 -4.42 -14.10
N GLU A 31 12.87 -5.51 -14.72
CA GLU A 31 13.33 -6.87 -14.37
C GLU A 31 14.86 -7.01 -14.44
N GLY A 32 15.45 -7.69 -13.47
CA GLY A 32 16.90 -7.85 -13.40
C GLY A 32 17.40 -8.34 -12.04
N ALA A 33 18.71 -8.45 -11.90
CA ALA A 33 19.37 -8.77 -10.65
C ALA A 33 20.56 -7.85 -10.43
N HIS A 34 20.76 -7.43 -9.19
CA HIS A 34 21.86 -6.60 -8.75
C HIS A 34 22.58 -7.28 -7.58
N ARG A 35 23.87 -6.98 -7.43
CA ARG A 35 24.68 -7.36 -6.27
C ARG A 35 25.25 -6.08 -5.71
N LEU A 36 24.61 -5.54 -4.66
CA LEU A 36 24.93 -4.23 -4.11
C LEU A 36 26.20 -4.31 -3.27
N GLU A 37 27.10 -3.36 -3.47
CA GLU A 37 28.29 -3.20 -2.66
C GLU A 37 27.95 -2.31 -1.46
N VAL A 38 28.40 -2.69 -0.27
CA VAL A 38 28.27 -1.85 0.94
C VAL A 38 29.25 -0.70 0.79
N LEU A 39 28.72 0.50 0.60
CA LEU A 39 29.48 1.72 0.38
C LEU A 39 29.89 2.38 1.69
N GLU A 40 29.02 2.29 2.70
CA GLU A 40 29.20 2.90 4.01
C GLU A 40 28.75 1.95 5.12
N GLY A 41 29.40 2.06 6.27
CA GLY A 41 29.05 1.28 7.46
C GLY A 41 29.42 -0.21 7.37
N THR A 42 28.66 -1.05 8.07
CA THR A 42 28.86 -2.51 8.13
C THR A 42 27.50 -3.21 8.08
N TRP A 43 27.28 -4.01 7.04
CA TRP A 43 26.05 -4.77 6.90
C TRP A 43 25.91 -5.77 8.07
N PRO A 44 24.77 -5.81 8.78
CA PRO A 44 24.60 -6.72 9.90
C PRO A 44 24.76 -8.19 9.50
N THR A 45 25.49 -8.95 10.32
CA THR A 45 25.79 -10.37 10.04
C THR A 45 24.75 -11.34 10.57
N ASP A 46 23.80 -10.84 11.34
CA ASP A 46 22.73 -11.54 12.04
C ASP A 46 21.34 -11.20 11.47
N MET A 47 21.30 -10.73 10.21
CA MET A 47 20.08 -10.64 9.40
C MET A 47 19.98 -11.84 8.45
N ASP A 48 18.84 -12.52 8.44
CA ASP A 48 18.52 -13.62 7.50
C ASP A 48 17.07 -13.51 7.04
N GLY A 49 16.73 -14.17 5.93
CA GLY A 49 15.43 -14.04 5.27
C GLY A 49 15.44 -13.08 4.08
N TRP A 50 14.24 -12.68 3.66
CA TRP A 50 14.02 -11.88 2.46
C TRP A 50 13.10 -10.71 2.78
N VAL A 51 13.46 -9.53 2.28
CA VAL A 51 12.55 -8.40 2.18
C VAL A 51 11.93 -8.43 0.79
N PHE A 52 10.60 -8.39 0.73
CA PHE A 52 9.86 -8.24 -0.51
C PHE A 52 9.24 -6.84 -0.58
N ILE A 53 9.34 -6.21 -1.74
CA ILE A 53 8.70 -4.93 -2.03
C ILE A 53 7.94 -5.08 -3.34
N VAL A 54 6.68 -4.67 -3.39
CA VAL A 54 5.89 -4.65 -4.63
C VAL A 54 5.46 -3.22 -4.95
N GLY A 55 5.40 -2.91 -6.24
CA GLY A 55 4.97 -1.59 -6.69
C GLY A 55 4.76 -1.54 -8.21
N PRO A 56 4.23 -0.43 -8.73
CA PRO A 56 4.09 -0.22 -10.16
C PRO A 56 5.45 -0.19 -10.86
N ASP A 57 5.61 -0.90 -11.98
CA ASP A 57 6.77 -0.84 -12.89
C ASP A 57 6.77 0.48 -13.70
N LYS A 58 6.63 1.62 -13.01
CA LYS A 58 6.52 2.97 -13.58
C LYS A 58 7.92 3.54 -13.82
N ARG A 59 8.42 3.36 -15.04
CA ARG A 59 9.81 3.69 -15.41
C ARG A 59 9.98 4.94 -16.27
N GLU A 60 8.88 5.64 -16.55
CA GLU A 60 8.90 6.95 -17.20
C GLU A 60 7.87 7.87 -16.51
N PRO A 61 8.11 9.20 -16.42
CA PRO A 61 7.10 10.15 -15.96
C PRO A 61 5.83 10.13 -16.81
N GLY A 62 4.73 10.61 -16.21
CA GLY A 62 3.45 10.82 -16.87
C GLY A 62 2.38 9.78 -16.58
N GLY A 63 1.12 10.10 -16.80
CA GLY A 63 0.01 9.28 -16.29
C GLY A 63 0.01 9.20 -14.76
N HIS A 64 -0.75 8.27 -14.17
CA HIS A 64 -0.79 8.09 -12.71
C HIS A 64 0.33 7.14 -12.23
N TRP A 65 0.93 7.37 -11.06
CA TRP A 65 1.94 6.49 -10.49
C TRP A 65 1.46 5.02 -10.40
N PHE A 66 0.26 4.79 -9.87
CA PHE A 66 -0.34 3.45 -9.73
C PHE A 66 -0.68 2.73 -11.05
N ALA A 67 -0.64 3.41 -12.20
CA ALA A 67 -1.12 2.89 -13.47
C ALA A 67 -0.06 2.08 -14.23
N ALA A 68 0.61 1.13 -13.57
CA ALA A 68 1.55 0.21 -14.20
C ALA A 68 1.50 -1.18 -13.56
N HIS A 69 1.83 -2.22 -14.33
CA HIS A 69 1.91 -3.60 -13.83
C HIS A 69 2.93 -3.75 -12.70
N GLY A 70 2.69 -4.73 -11.82
CA GLY A 70 3.52 -4.97 -10.65
C GLY A 70 4.95 -5.41 -10.98
N LEU A 71 5.91 -4.77 -10.32
CA LEU A 71 7.29 -5.20 -10.19
C LEU A 71 7.47 -5.70 -8.75
N LEU A 72 7.94 -6.93 -8.59
CA LEU A 72 8.30 -7.52 -7.31
C LEU A 72 9.82 -7.44 -7.15
N CYS A 73 10.25 -6.73 -6.12
CA CYS A 73 11.62 -6.69 -5.64
C CYS A 73 11.78 -7.71 -4.50
N ARG A 74 12.88 -8.45 -4.52
CA ARG A 74 13.36 -9.27 -3.42
C ARG A 74 14.76 -8.85 -3.06
N ILE A 75 14.99 -8.58 -1.79
CA ILE A 75 16.30 -8.27 -1.20
C ILE A 75 16.66 -9.43 -0.26
N ASP A 76 17.81 -10.05 -0.48
CA ASP A 76 18.33 -11.09 0.40
C ASP A 76 19.04 -10.42 1.58
N CYS A 77 18.56 -10.68 2.80
CA CYS A 77 19.09 -10.01 4.00
C CYS A 77 20.50 -10.47 4.35
N ALA A 78 20.83 -11.72 4.02
CA ALA A 78 22.19 -12.25 4.13
C ALA A 78 22.99 -11.91 2.86
N PRO A 79 24.17 -11.27 2.99
CA PRO A 79 25.07 -11.06 1.86
C PRO A 79 25.54 -12.37 1.23
N ASP A 80 25.94 -12.31 -0.04
CA ASP A 80 26.57 -13.42 -0.73
C ASP A 80 28.04 -13.66 -0.27
N ALA A 81 28.68 -14.67 -0.84
CA ALA A 81 30.05 -15.07 -0.47
C ALA A 81 31.10 -13.96 -0.68
N GLU A 82 30.81 -12.98 -1.54
CA GLU A 82 31.65 -11.82 -1.79
C GLU A 82 31.25 -10.60 -0.94
N GLY A 83 30.32 -10.77 0.01
CA GLY A 83 29.85 -9.71 0.90
C GLY A 83 28.92 -8.70 0.23
N ARG A 84 28.36 -9.01 -0.94
CA ARG A 84 27.42 -8.14 -1.67
C ARG A 84 25.98 -8.52 -1.34
N VAL A 85 25.09 -7.55 -1.31
CA VAL A 85 23.66 -7.78 -1.01
C VAL A 85 22.92 -8.13 -2.32
N PRO A 86 22.40 -9.36 -2.47
CA PRO A 86 21.64 -9.75 -3.65
C PRO A 86 20.27 -9.06 -3.68
N VAL A 87 19.93 -8.47 -4.83
CA VAL A 87 18.60 -7.90 -5.10
C VAL A 87 18.09 -8.40 -6.44
N ARG A 88 16.81 -8.80 -6.51
CA ARG A 88 16.17 -9.30 -7.73
C ARG A 88 14.85 -8.58 -7.97
N PHE A 89 14.62 -8.20 -9.22
CA PHE A 89 13.37 -7.64 -9.70
C PHE A 89 12.75 -8.57 -10.72
N ALA A 90 11.48 -8.91 -10.52
CA ALA A 90 10.69 -9.69 -11.47
C ALA A 90 9.33 -9.05 -11.63
N ARG A 91 8.84 -8.96 -12.88
CA ARG A 91 7.49 -8.49 -13.13
C ARG A 91 6.50 -9.57 -12.75
N VAL A 92 5.34 -9.15 -12.27
CA VAL A 92 4.30 -10.07 -11.82
C VAL A 92 3.53 -10.59 -13.05
N ARG A 93 3.97 -11.73 -13.59
CA ARG A 93 3.50 -12.27 -14.89
C ARG A 93 2.18 -13.04 -14.80
N THR A 94 1.08 -12.34 -14.55
CA THR A 94 -0.28 -12.90 -14.65
C THR A 94 -0.60 -13.36 -16.09
N PRO A 95 -1.61 -14.22 -16.32
CA PRO A 95 -2.00 -14.61 -17.67
C PRO A 95 -2.36 -13.42 -18.58
N VAL A 96 -3.06 -12.41 -18.06
CA VAL A 96 -3.43 -11.22 -18.82
C VAL A 96 -2.25 -10.29 -19.05
N GLU A 97 -1.34 -10.16 -18.09
CA GLU A 97 -0.08 -9.42 -18.28
C GLU A 97 0.72 -9.96 -19.47
N ARG A 98 0.85 -11.30 -19.58
CA ARG A 98 1.53 -11.94 -20.72
C ARG A 98 0.82 -11.67 -22.05
N LEU A 99 -0.51 -11.57 -22.04
CA LEU A 99 -1.29 -11.20 -23.22
C LEU A 99 -1.08 -9.73 -23.57
N ALA A 100 -1.00 -8.84 -22.58
CA ALA A 100 -0.72 -7.42 -22.77
C ALA A 100 0.65 -7.19 -23.41
N GLN A 101 1.67 -7.92 -22.97
CA GLN A 101 3.00 -7.87 -23.60
C GLN A 101 2.98 -8.38 -25.04
N ARG A 102 2.25 -9.47 -25.30
CA ARG A 102 2.23 -10.09 -26.64
C ARG A 102 1.37 -9.30 -27.64
N PHE A 103 0.29 -8.69 -27.17
CA PHE A 103 -0.73 -8.02 -27.99
C PHE A 103 -1.12 -6.65 -27.43
N PRO A 104 -0.17 -5.71 -27.26
CA PRO A 104 -0.42 -4.45 -26.56
C PRO A 104 -1.53 -3.61 -27.19
N LYS A 105 -1.77 -3.74 -28.51
CA LYS A 105 -2.85 -3.04 -29.23
C LYS A 105 -4.27 -3.46 -28.80
N LEU A 106 -4.42 -4.55 -28.05
CA LEU A 106 -5.71 -4.99 -27.50
C LEU A 106 -6.01 -4.39 -26.12
N PHE A 107 -5.07 -3.63 -25.56
CA PHE A 107 -5.15 -3.09 -24.21
C PHE A 107 -5.19 -1.57 -24.29
N THR A 108 -6.09 -0.98 -23.54
CA THR A 108 -6.28 0.47 -23.45
C THR A 108 -6.16 0.90 -22.00
N GLU A 109 -5.27 1.85 -21.73
CA GLU A 109 -5.14 2.48 -20.43
C GLU A 109 -6.25 3.49 -20.21
N VAL A 110 -6.86 3.45 -19.02
CA VAL A 110 -7.93 4.34 -18.57
C VAL A 110 -7.63 4.74 -17.13
N GLN A 111 -7.01 5.91 -16.94
CA GLN A 111 -6.54 6.38 -15.64
C GLN A 111 -5.70 5.33 -14.90
N PHE A 112 -6.26 4.71 -13.86
CA PHE A 112 -5.61 3.70 -13.01
C PHE A 112 -5.86 2.25 -13.46
N ALA A 113 -6.61 2.02 -14.54
CA ALA A 113 -6.97 0.69 -15.00
C ALA A 113 -6.51 0.44 -16.45
N GLN A 114 -6.39 -0.83 -16.80
CA GLN A 114 -6.11 -1.26 -18.17
C GLN A 114 -7.21 -2.23 -18.63
N ALA A 115 -7.99 -1.81 -19.65
CA ALA A 115 -9.10 -2.58 -20.18
C ALA A 115 -8.72 -3.32 -21.47
N SER A 116 -9.31 -4.50 -21.68
CA SER A 116 -9.12 -5.32 -22.89
C SER A 116 -10.33 -6.21 -23.17
N PRO A 117 -10.40 -6.89 -24.33
CA PRO A 117 -11.40 -7.93 -24.58
C PRO A 117 -11.33 -9.12 -23.60
N PHE A 118 -10.24 -9.26 -22.84
CA PHE A 118 -10.08 -10.31 -21.83
C PHE A 118 -10.64 -9.91 -20.45
N GLY A 119 -10.96 -8.62 -20.28
CA GLY A 119 -11.50 -8.03 -19.06
C GLY A 119 -10.68 -6.82 -18.58
N VAL A 120 -10.77 -6.50 -17.28
CA VAL A 120 -9.98 -5.44 -16.66
C VAL A 120 -8.76 -6.07 -16.00
N THR A 121 -7.60 -5.56 -16.37
CA THR A 121 -6.32 -6.16 -16.01
C THR A 121 -6.05 -6.03 -14.52
N ASN A 122 -5.77 -7.16 -13.89
CA ASN A 122 -5.19 -7.19 -12.55
C ASN A 122 -3.71 -6.76 -12.65
N LEU A 123 -3.41 -5.54 -12.22
CA LEU A 123 -2.05 -5.01 -12.26
C LEU A 123 -1.13 -5.64 -11.21
N ALA A 124 -1.69 -6.25 -10.15
CA ALA A 124 -0.97 -6.95 -9.09
C ALA A 124 0.26 -6.17 -8.59
N ASN A 125 0.06 -4.91 -8.22
CA ASN A 125 1.14 -3.95 -7.96
C ASN A 125 1.05 -3.26 -6.59
N THR A 126 0.01 -3.52 -5.79
CA THR A 126 -0.26 -2.76 -4.56
C THR A 126 0.42 -3.39 -3.36
N ASN A 127 -0.11 -4.49 -2.85
CA ASN A 127 0.31 -5.06 -1.57
C ASN A 127 1.05 -6.40 -1.73
N VAL A 128 1.93 -6.71 -0.78
CA VAL A 128 2.61 -8.00 -0.65
C VAL A 128 2.41 -8.56 0.76
N GLN A 129 1.95 -9.81 0.87
CA GLN A 129 1.62 -10.45 2.15
C GLN A 129 2.10 -11.89 2.17
N GLN A 130 2.58 -12.37 3.32
CA GLN A 130 2.84 -13.79 3.54
C GLN A 130 1.93 -14.40 4.62
N ILE A 131 1.67 -15.69 4.46
CA ILE A 131 1.14 -16.58 5.50
C ILE A 131 1.58 -18.01 5.17
N ASP A 132 1.93 -18.79 6.19
CA ASP A 132 2.33 -20.20 6.07
C ASP A 132 3.40 -20.48 5.00
N GLY A 133 4.39 -19.60 4.88
CA GLY A 133 5.50 -19.78 3.92
C GLY A 133 5.09 -19.56 2.45
N ARG A 134 3.96 -18.91 2.20
CA ARG A 134 3.45 -18.56 0.86
C ARG A 134 3.35 -17.05 0.71
N LEU A 135 3.60 -16.55 -0.49
CA LEU A 135 3.67 -15.13 -0.80
C LEU A 135 2.53 -14.73 -1.74
N PHE A 136 1.81 -13.67 -1.39
CA PHE A 136 0.62 -13.20 -2.10
C PHE A 136 0.78 -11.73 -2.48
N ILE A 137 0.22 -11.37 -3.64
CA ILE A 137 0.20 -10.01 -4.15
C ILE A 137 -1.25 -9.56 -4.32
N GLY A 138 -1.57 -8.37 -3.81
CA GLY A 138 -2.89 -7.74 -3.85
C GLY A 138 -2.96 -6.53 -4.79
N TYR A 139 -4.17 -6.21 -5.24
CA TYR A 139 -4.52 -5.05 -6.05
C TYR A 139 -6.02 -4.77 -5.92
N ASP A 140 -6.42 -3.50 -5.77
CA ASP A 140 -7.80 -3.13 -5.41
C ASP A 140 -8.87 -3.50 -6.46
N ALA A 141 -8.45 -3.73 -7.71
CA ALA A 141 -9.34 -4.12 -8.81
C ALA A 141 -9.01 -5.51 -9.39
N GLY A 142 -8.44 -6.40 -8.58
CA GLY A 142 -8.16 -7.77 -8.99
C GLY A 142 -8.20 -8.77 -7.84
N ARG A 143 -8.31 -10.05 -8.20
CA ARG A 143 -8.15 -11.13 -7.21
C ARG A 143 -6.70 -11.19 -6.73
N PRO A 144 -6.46 -11.45 -5.44
CA PRO A 144 -5.12 -11.76 -4.96
C PRO A 144 -4.51 -12.94 -5.71
N ILE A 145 -3.21 -12.89 -5.93
CA ILE A 145 -2.46 -13.95 -6.60
C ILE A 145 -1.34 -14.46 -5.71
N GLU A 146 -1.02 -15.74 -5.82
CA GLU A 146 0.15 -16.33 -5.19
C GLU A 146 1.34 -16.24 -6.16
N VAL A 147 2.51 -15.92 -5.63
CA VAL A 147 3.80 -15.97 -6.32
C VAL A 147 4.75 -16.87 -5.52
N ASP A 148 5.71 -17.48 -6.20
CA ASP A 148 6.73 -18.26 -5.51
C ASP A 148 7.82 -17.31 -4.97
N PRO A 149 8.13 -17.32 -3.67
CA PRO A 149 9.12 -16.39 -3.08
C PRO A 149 10.57 -16.64 -3.52
N GLU A 150 10.88 -17.81 -4.08
CA GLU A 150 12.23 -18.14 -4.57
C GLU A 150 12.41 -17.76 -6.03
N THR A 151 11.44 -18.11 -6.88
CA THR A 151 11.52 -17.85 -8.33
C THR A 151 10.86 -16.54 -8.76
N LEU A 152 10.04 -15.94 -7.89
CA LEU A 152 9.17 -14.78 -8.15
C LEU A 152 8.11 -15.03 -9.24
N GLU A 153 7.90 -16.28 -9.65
CA GLU A 153 6.95 -16.63 -10.69
C GLU A 153 5.51 -16.67 -10.16
N HIS A 154 4.57 -16.20 -10.97
CA HIS A 154 3.13 -16.36 -10.71
C HIS A 154 2.76 -17.84 -10.56
N VAL A 155 2.12 -18.19 -9.45
CA VAL A 155 1.67 -19.53 -9.12
C VAL A 155 0.22 -19.74 -9.53
N THR A 156 -0.71 -19.03 -8.90
CA THR A 156 -2.16 -19.22 -9.09
C THR A 156 -2.93 -18.03 -8.51
N PRO A 157 -4.11 -17.66 -9.03
CA PRO A 157 -5.02 -16.78 -8.31
C PRO A 157 -5.57 -17.46 -7.04
N VAL A 158 -5.99 -16.64 -6.08
CA VAL A 158 -6.81 -17.03 -4.92
C VAL A 158 -8.27 -17.12 -5.36
N GLY A 159 -8.87 -18.31 -5.23
CA GLY A 159 -10.19 -18.65 -5.78
C GLY A 159 -10.28 -18.59 -7.32
N ASP A 160 -11.25 -19.30 -7.89
CA ASP A 160 -11.62 -19.11 -9.30
C ASP A 160 -12.56 -17.91 -9.50
N ASN A 161 -12.73 -17.44 -10.74
CA ASN A 161 -13.55 -16.27 -11.05
C ASN A 161 -15.01 -16.37 -10.55
N ALA A 162 -15.58 -17.57 -10.48
CA ALA A 162 -16.97 -17.79 -10.06
C ALA A 162 -17.14 -17.63 -8.55
N GLU A 163 -16.06 -17.78 -7.79
CA GLU A 163 -16.07 -17.71 -6.35
C GLU A 163 -16.14 -16.28 -5.83
N TRP A 164 -15.85 -15.27 -6.66
CA TRP A 164 -15.84 -13.84 -6.29
C TRP A 164 -17.07 -13.08 -6.80
N LEU A 165 -17.39 -11.95 -6.15
CA LEU A 165 -18.30 -10.94 -6.70
C LEU A 165 -17.53 -10.11 -7.73
N ALA A 166 -17.83 -10.32 -9.01
CA ALA A 166 -17.31 -9.50 -10.09
C ALA A 166 -18.15 -8.23 -10.25
N ALA A 167 -17.52 -7.06 -10.14
CA ALA A 167 -18.16 -5.78 -10.45
C ALA A 167 -18.30 -5.60 -11.97
N VAL A 168 -17.29 -5.99 -12.77
CA VAL A 168 -17.39 -6.00 -14.24
C VAL A 168 -17.06 -7.38 -14.78
N PRO A 169 -17.96 -8.02 -15.55
CA PRO A 169 -17.67 -9.31 -16.18
C PRO A 169 -16.44 -9.25 -17.10
N GLY A 170 -15.68 -10.34 -17.14
CA GLY A 170 -14.51 -10.50 -18.01
C GLY A 170 -14.34 -11.95 -18.45
N LEU A 171 -13.60 -12.17 -19.54
CA LEU A 171 -13.37 -13.52 -20.07
C LEU A 171 -12.30 -14.27 -19.28
N VAL A 172 -11.18 -13.60 -19.00
CA VAL A 172 -10.03 -14.15 -18.28
C VAL A 172 -9.94 -13.49 -16.90
N GLU A 173 -10.03 -12.16 -16.86
CA GLU A 173 -9.96 -11.38 -15.61
C GLU A 173 -11.18 -10.43 -15.54
N PRO A 174 -12.27 -10.83 -14.87
CA PRO A 174 -13.30 -9.87 -14.46
C PRO A 174 -12.70 -8.82 -13.52
N LEU A 175 -13.30 -7.62 -13.51
CA LEU A 175 -13.01 -6.66 -12.45
C LEU A 175 -13.65 -7.18 -11.16
N VAL A 176 -12.80 -7.59 -10.23
CA VAL A 176 -13.20 -7.98 -8.87
C VAL A 176 -12.60 -6.94 -7.94
N SER A 177 -13.45 -6.14 -7.27
CA SER A 177 -12.95 -5.23 -6.25
C SER A 177 -12.70 -6.01 -4.97
N VAL A 178 -11.43 -6.08 -4.58
CA VAL A 178 -10.96 -6.72 -3.36
C VAL A 178 -10.00 -5.74 -2.69
N ALA A 179 -10.19 -5.46 -1.41
CA ALA A 179 -9.23 -4.69 -0.63
C ALA A 179 -7.80 -5.23 -0.86
N ALA A 180 -6.86 -4.38 -1.27
CA ALA A 180 -5.51 -4.83 -1.62
C ALA A 180 -4.77 -5.48 -0.44
N HIS A 181 -5.13 -5.13 0.80
CA HIS A 181 -4.54 -5.68 2.02
C HIS A 181 -5.39 -6.82 2.60
N PRO A 182 -5.14 -8.09 2.26
CA PRO A 182 -5.78 -9.19 2.97
C PRO A 182 -5.31 -9.25 4.42
N ALA A 183 -6.19 -9.72 5.29
CA ALA A 183 -5.88 -9.97 6.68
C ALA A 183 -5.48 -11.44 6.89
N PRO A 184 -4.20 -11.73 7.19
CA PRO A 184 -3.77 -13.06 7.61
C PRO A 184 -4.30 -13.39 9.00
N ALA A 185 -5.10 -14.45 9.11
CA ALA A 185 -5.47 -15.07 10.39
C ALA A 185 -4.56 -16.28 10.60
N PHE A 186 -3.43 -16.06 11.27
CA PHE A 186 -2.39 -17.07 11.47
C PHE A 186 -2.84 -18.25 12.35
N ASP A 187 -3.77 -17.99 13.29
CA ASP A 187 -4.41 -18.99 14.13
C ASP A 187 -5.38 -19.89 13.34
N GLU A 188 -6.03 -19.34 12.31
CA GLU A 188 -6.98 -20.05 11.47
C GLU A 188 -6.37 -20.68 10.22
N HIS A 189 -5.11 -20.36 9.91
CA HIS A 189 -4.47 -20.66 8.62
C HIS A 189 -5.35 -20.21 7.44
N ALA A 190 -5.79 -18.95 7.50
CA ALA A 190 -6.71 -18.37 6.51
C ALA A 190 -6.34 -16.92 6.15
N LEU A 191 -6.80 -16.49 4.97
CA LEU A 191 -6.80 -15.09 4.58
C LEU A 191 -8.23 -14.57 4.55
N TYR A 192 -8.44 -13.41 5.14
CA TYR A 192 -9.68 -12.64 5.03
C TYR A 192 -9.50 -11.49 4.05
N PHE A 193 -10.56 -11.19 3.33
CA PHE A 193 -10.63 -10.12 2.33
C PHE A 193 -11.95 -9.38 2.44
N VAL A 194 -11.99 -8.16 1.94
CA VAL A 194 -13.26 -7.48 1.65
C VAL A 194 -13.46 -7.51 0.14
N ASN A 195 -14.56 -8.11 -0.31
CA ASN A 195 -14.96 -8.15 -1.70
C ASN A 195 -16.26 -7.37 -1.88
N TYR A 196 -16.25 -6.37 -2.78
CA TYR A 196 -17.37 -5.47 -2.93
C TYR A 196 -17.63 -5.09 -4.39
N SER A 197 -18.78 -4.48 -4.63
CA SER A 197 -19.09 -3.74 -5.85
C SER A 197 -19.59 -2.36 -5.45
N ALA A 198 -18.94 -1.32 -5.97
CA ALA A 198 -19.36 0.08 -5.79
C ALA A 198 -20.20 0.59 -6.96
N LEU A 199 -20.57 -0.27 -7.92
CA LEU A 199 -21.31 0.15 -9.10
C LEU A 199 -22.73 0.61 -8.75
N PRO A 200 -23.23 1.70 -9.36
CA PRO A 200 -24.59 2.17 -9.14
C PRO A 200 -25.63 1.07 -9.43
N GLY A 201 -26.50 0.78 -8.45
CA GLY A 201 -27.55 -0.23 -8.58
C GLY A 201 -27.12 -1.69 -8.31
N ASP A 202 -25.84 -1.94 -8.09
CA ASP A 202 -25.29 -3.26 -7.74
C ASP A 202 -24.26 -3.12 -6.60
N ARG A 203 -24.71 -2.47 -5.50
CA ARG A 203 -23.89 -2.25 -4.32
C ARG A 203 -24.03 -3.42 -3.36
N GLN A 204 -22.98 -4.21 -3.24
CA GLN A 204 -22.87 -5.29 -2.28
C GLN A 204 -21.44 -5.33 -1.74
N THR A 205 -21.31 -5.54 -0.44
CA THR A 205 -20.03 -5.77 0.23
C THR A 205 -20.08 -7.10 0.95
N SER A 206 -18.98 -7.82 0.97
CA SER A 206 -18.85 -9.09 1.67
C SER A 206 -17.48 -9.22 2.30
N VAL A 207 -17.43 -9.85 3.48
CA VAL A 207 -16.17 -10.49 3.92
C VAL A 207 -16.04 -11.80 3.15
N ALA A 208 -14.85 -12.04 2.62
CA ALA A 208 -14.45 -13.31 2.05
C ALA A 208 -13.37 -13.95 2.91
N ARG A 209 -13.45 -15.26 3.14
CA ARG A 209 -12.45 -16.06 3.85
C ARG A 209 -11.96 -17.16 2.92
N TRP A 210 -10.64 -17.35 2.89
CA TRP A 210 -10.02 -18.44 2.16
C TRP A 210 -9.09 -19.24 3.08
N PRO A 211 -9.35 -20.53 3.34
CA PRO A 211 -8.57 -21.35 4.26
C PRO A 211 -7.28 -21.88 3.62
N LEU A 212 -6.66 -21.07 2.74
CA LEU A 212 -5.43 -21.38 2.00
C LEU A 212 -5.50 -22.59 1.05
N ASN A 213 -6.65 -23.25 0.96
CA ASN A 213 -6.96 -24.33 0.05
C ASN A 213 -8.48 -24.41 -0.17
N GLY A 214 -8.93 -25.08 -1.21
CA GLY A 214 -10.36 -25.21 -1.49
C GLY A 214 -11.02 -23.88 -1.86
N PRO A 215 -12.36 -23.81 -1.74
CA PRO A 215 -13.16 -22.67 -2.20
C PRO A 215 -13.11 -21.49 -1.22
N ILE A 216 -13.43 -20.31 -1.73
CA ILE A 216 -13.67 -19.11 -0.94
C ILE A 216 -15.08 -19.15 -0.33
N GLU A 217 -15.15 -18.79 0.94
CA GLU A 217 -16.39 -18.56 1.68
C GLU A 217 -16.68 -17.06 1.71
N ARG A 218 -17.92 -16.62 1.48
CA ARG A 218 -18.29 -15.21 1.48
C ARG A 218 -19.55 -14.94 2.28
N TRP A 219 -19.59 -13.83 3.02
CA TRP A 219 -20.75 -13.36 3.77
C TRP A 219 -21.07 -11.91 3.40
N PRO A 220 -22.24 -11.63 2.83
CA PRO A 220 -22.70 -10.26 2.64
C PRO A 220 -22.74 -9.50 3.96
N LEU A 221 -22.18 -8.30 4.00
CA LEU A 221 -22.22 -7.44 5.18
C LEU A 221 -23.48 -6.59 5.16
N VAL A 222 -24.10 -6.41 6.33
CA VAL A 222 -25.27 -5.53 6.52
C VAL A 222 -25.00 -4.52 7.64
N GLY A 223 -25.50 -3.29 7.47
CA GLY A 223 -25.27 -2.20 8.42
C GLY A 223 -24.03 -1.35 8.13
N MET A 224 -23.43 -1.49 6.94
CA MET A 224 -22.37 -0.58 6.50
C MET A 224 -22.97 0.75 6.03
N ASP A 225 -22.35 1.86 6.42
CA ASP A 225 -22.63 3.19 5.89
C ASP A 225 -22.19 3.33 4.42
N GLU A 226 -22.56 4.43 3.78
CA GLU A 226 -22.08 4.74 2.44
C GLU A 226 -20.57 5.02 2.44
N PHE A 227 -19.88 4.47 1.45
CA PHE A 227 -18.44 4.61 1.23
C PHE A 227 -18.13 4.57 -0.28
N ASP A 228 -16.98 5.11 -0.69
CA ASP A 228 -16.55 5.06 -2.10
C ASP A 228 -15.57 3.92 -2.38
N SER A 229 -14.65 3.64 -1.45
CA SER A 229 -13.69 2.54 -1.60
C SER A 229 -13.27 1.94 -0.26
N ILE A 230 -12.86 0.67 -0.29
CA ILE A 230 -12.29 -0.07 0.83
C ILE A 230 -10.94 -0.62 0.36
N HIS A 231 -9.91 -0.39 1.15
CA HIS A 231 -8.54 -0.75 0.79
C HIS A 231 -7.91 -1.74 1.76
N ASP A 232 -8.32 -1.67 3.03
CA ASP A 232 -7.63 -2.36 4.10
C ASP A 232 -8.58 -3.10 5.05
N ILE A 233 -8.17 -4.31 5.43
CA ILE A 233 -8.76 -5.15 6.47
C ILE A 233 -7.64 -5.75 7.32
N LYS A 234 -7.89 -5.83 8.63
CA LYS A 234 -7.02 -6.53 9.58
C LYS A 234 -7.84 -7.47 10.47
N ALA A 235 -7.18 -8.49 11.00
CA ALA A 235 -7.77 -9.49 11.87
C ALA A 235 -7.11 -9.42 13.23
N SER A 236 -7.93 -9.33 14.29
CA SER A 236 -7.55 -9.68 15.65
C SER A 236 -7.88 -11.17 15.89
N ASP A 237 -7.99 -11.64 17.12
CA ASP A 237 -8.31 -13.04 17.43
C ASP A 237 -9.77 -13.36 17.12
N ASP A 238 -10.67 -12.46 17.51
CA ASP A 238 -12.12 -12.60 17.46
C ASP A 238 -12.81 -11.63 16.51
N HIS A 239 -12.12 -10.58 16.03
CA HIS A 239 -12.71 -9.58 15.14
C HIS A 239 -11.93 -9.39 13.84
N LEU A 240 -12.64 -8.83 12.86
CA LEU A 240 -12.08 -8.22 11.67
C LEU A 240 -12.40 -6.73 11.72
N VAL A 241 -11.41 -5.90 11.40
CA VAL A 241 -11.57 -4.44 11.30
C VAL A 241 -11.30 -4.03 9.86
N ILE A 242 -12.29 -3.37 9.25
CA ILE A 242 -12.25 -2.89 7.87
C ILE A 242 -12.19 -1.36 7.93
N SER A 243 -11.34 -0.74 7.11
CA SER A 243 -11.31 0.72 6.93
C SER A 243 -11.71 1.11 5.52
N ASP A 244 -12.47 2.20 5.40
CA ASP A 244 -12.56 2.91 4.13
C ASP A 244 -11.25 3.64 3.79
N LEU A 245 -11.17 4.11 2.55
CA LEU A 245 -10.25 5.18 2.18
C LEU A 245 -11.02 6.50 2.06
N PRO A 246 -10.37 7.63 2.33
CA PRO A 246 -11.03 8.94 2.30
C PRO A 246 -11.33 9.46 0.89
N PHE A 247 -10.89 8.74 -0.15
CA PHE A 247 -10.91 9.23 -1.53
C PHE A 247 -12.31 9.18 -2.13
N ILE A 248 -12.77 10.34 -2.57
CA ILE A 248 -14.04 10.46 -3.30
C ILE A 248 -13.83 10.14 -4.78
N ILE A 249 -14.58 9.16 -5.29
CA ILE A 249 -14.50 8.75 -6.70
C ILE A 249 -15.50 9.55 -7.53
N GLU A 250 -14.98 10.47 -8.34
CA GLU A 250 -15.79 11.28 -9.24
C GLU A 250 -15.85 10.69 -10.67
N PRO A 251 -17.02 10.45 -11.27
CA PRO A 251 -17.13 9.89 -12.63
C PRO A 251 -16.38 10.68 -13.71
N GLN A 252 -16.22 11.99 -13.53
CA GLN A 252 -15.43 12.83 -14.42
C GLN A 252 -13.92 12.66 -14.22
N ALA A 253 -13.45 12.39 -13.01
CA ALA A 253 -12.05 12.10 -12.73
C ALA A 253 -11.62 10.80 -13.41
N LEU A 254 -12.50 9.79 -13.45
CA LEU A 254 -12.29 8.55 -14.22
C LEU A 254 -12.13 8.79 -15.73
N ARG A 255 -12.59 9.94 -16.24
CA ARG A 255 -12.44 10.37 -17.63
C ARG A 255 -11.26 11.34 -17.83
N GLY A 256 -10.43 11.52 -16.81
CA GLY A 256 -9.26 12.41 -16.82
C GLY A 256 -9.58 13.88 -16.70
N LYS A 257 -10.80 14.25 -16.26
CA LYS A 257 -11.11 15.65 -15.93
C LYS A 257 -10.63 15.98 -14.51
N PRO A 258 -10.35 17.26 -14.21
CA PRO A 258 -9.99 17.67 -12.86
C PRO A 258 -11.03 17.27 -11.82
N ARG A 259 -10.57 17.00 -10.60
CA ARG A 259 -11.43 16.82 -9.44
C ARG A 259 -12.13 18.14 -9.09
N THR A 260 -13.31 18.01 -8.50
CA THR A 260 -14.14 19.15 -8.03
C THR A 260 -14.62 18.97 -6.60
N LYS A 261 -14.31 17.82 -5.98
CA LYS A 261 -14.62 17.54 -4.59
C LYS A 261 -13.35 17.11 -3.87
N ALA A 262 -13.15 17.71 -2.71
CA ALA A 262 -12.15 17.27 -1.74
C ALA A 262 -12.50 15.86 -1.21
N ASN A 263 -11.53 15.22 -0.56
CA ASN A 263 -11.74 13.97 0.16
C ASN A 263 -12.62 14.16 1.40
N GLN A 264 -13.10 13.06 1.98
CA GLN A 264 -13.82 13.11 3.26
C GLN A 264 -12.86 13.41 4.42
N GLU A 265 -13.40 14.00 5.50
CA GLU A 265 -12.65 14.41 6.70
C GLU A 265 -12.61 13.36 7.82
N ILE A 266 -13.25 12.21 7.60
CA ILE A 266 -13.37 11.12 8.58
C ILE A 266 -12.81 9.81 8.05
N THR A 267 -12.59 8.87 8.96
CA THR A 267 -12.43 7.45 8.65
C THR A 267 -13.62 6.67 9.20
N ARG A 268 -14.15 5.76 8.38
CA ARG A 268 -15.14 4.77 8.82
C ARG A 268 -14.45 3.44 9.03
N LEU A 269 -14.65 2.88 10.22
CA LEU A 269 -14.29 1.50 10.51
C LEU A 269 -15.55 0.64 10.60
N TRP A 270 -15.44 -0.60 10.16
CA TRP A 270 -16.46 -1.61 10.39
C TRP A 270 -15.83 -2.82 11.06
N ILE A 271 -16.41 -3.18 12.22
CA ILE A 271 -15.98 -4.31 13.02
C ILE A 271 -16.92 -5.49 12.75
N VAL A 272 -16.34 -6.64 12.45
CA VAL A 272 -17.07 -7.90 12.20
C VAL A 272 -16.59 -8.95 13.19
N ALA A 273 -17.48 -9.47 14.02
CA ALA A 273 -17.16 -10.59 14.90
C ALA A 273 -16.97 -11.88 14.09
N LYS A 274 -15.81 -12.54 14.20
CA LYS A 274 -15.53 -13.81 13.53
C LYS A 274 -16.49 -14.92 13.97
N ASP A 275 -16.93 -14.91 15.23
CA ASP A 275 -17.94 -15.85 15.74
C ASP A 275 -19.30 -15.70 15.00
N ALA A 276 -19.66 -14.49 14.54
CA ALA A 276 -20.83 -14.30 13.69
C ALA A 276 -20.65 -14.98 12.32
N LEU A 277 -19.45 -14.94 11.73
CA LEU A 277 -19.13 -15.67 10.49
C LEU A 277 -19.20 -17.18 10.72
N ARG A 278 -18.63 -17.69 11.82
CA ARG A 278 -18.60 -19.14 12.15
C ARG A 278 -20.01 -19.71 12.36
N ARG A 279 -20.95 -18.94 12.93
CA ARG A 279 -22.34 -19.36 13.15
C ARG A 279 -23.26 -19.16 11.95
N THR A 280 -22.84 -18.39 10.96
CA THR A 280 -23.66 -18.03 9.80
C THR A 280 -23.20 -18.80 8.58
N PRO A 281 -24.07 -19.53 7.86
CA PRO A 281 -23.66 -20.19 6.62
C PRO A 281 -23.13 -19.19 5.57
N PRO A 282 -22.06 -19.50 4.81
CA PRO A 282 -21.62 -18.66 3.71
C PRO A 282 -22.78 -18.33 2.75
N GLY A 283 -22.85 -17.06 2.33
CA GLY A 283 -23.91 -16.50 1.49
C GLY A 283 -25.04 -15.83 2.28
N ALA A 284 -25.18 -16.11 3.58
CA ALA A 284 -26.14 -15.43 4.44
C ALA A 284 -25.52 -14.14 5.04
N PRO A 285 -26.35 -13.09 5.26
CA PRO A 285 -25.87 -11.78 5.70
C PRO A 285 -25.33 -11.80 7.14
N VAL A 286 -24.30 -11.01 7.40
CA VAL A 286 -23.67 -10.84 8.72
C VAL A 286 -23.62 -9.35 9.07
N PRO A 287 -24.06 -8.94 10.28
CA PRO A 287 -24.04 -7.55 10.69
C PRO A 287 -22.63 -7.05 10.95
N VAL A 288 -22.46 -5.74 10.80
CA VAL A 288 -21.24 -5.01 11.21
C VAL A 288 -21.56 -4.01 12.31
N VAL A 289 -20.53 -3.63 13.06
CA VAL A 289 -20.57 -2.49 13.97
C VAL A 289 -19.78 -1.36 13.32
N ALA A 290 -20.42 -0.22 13.08
CA ALA A 290 -19.81 0.94 12.44
C ALA A 290 -19.19 1.88 13.49
N VAL A 291 -18.01 2.42 13.17
CA VAL A 291 -17.27 3.38 14.00
C VAL A 291 -16.85 4.54 13.10
N THR A 292 -16.93 5.77 13.60
CA THR A 292 -16.44 6.95 12.90
C THR A 292 -15.33 7.61 13.70
N VAL A 293 -14.19 7.84 13.06
CA VAL A 293 -13.02 8.52 13.62
C VAL A 293 -12.83 9.86 12.90
N PRO A 294 -12.61 10.98 13.62
CA PRO A 294 -12.59 12.32 13.04
C PRO A 294 -11.23 12.68 12.40
N MET A 295 -10.67 11.79 11.58
CA MET A 295 -9.50 12.08 10.75
C MET A 295 -9.35 11.00 9.66
N PRO A 296 -9.06 11.36 8.40
CA PRO A 296 -8.92 10.39 7.31
C PRO A 296 -7.65 9.55 7.46
N THR A 297 -7.69 8.30 6.99
CA THR A 297 -6.61 7.32 7.15
C THR A 297 -6.28 6.57 5.88
N GLY A 298 -5.02 6.14 5.74
CA GLY A 298 -4.57 5.28 4.65
C GLY A 298 -4.57 3.81 5.02
N HIS A 299 -4.05 3.48 6.20
CA HIS A 299 -3.86 2.09 6.66
C HIS A 299 -4.21 1.94 8.13
N LEU A 300 -4.42 0.68 8.54
CA LEU A 300 -4.65 0.33 9.93
C LEU A 300 -3.79 -0.85 10.41
N SER A 301 -3.67 -0.92 11.73
CA SER A 301 -3.19 -2.09 12.46
C SER A 301 -4.11 -2.38 13.63
N VAL A 302 -4.15 -3.63 14.09
CA VAL A 302 -4.96 -4.05 15.23
C VAL A 302 -4.11 -4.91 16.15
N ASP A 303 -4.35 -4.78 17.45
CA ASP A 303 -3.86 -5.74 18.45
C ASP A 303 -4.76 -6.98 18.49
N THR A 304 -4.36 -7.99 19.25
CA THR A 304 -5.30 -9.02 19.71
C THR A 304 -6.37 -8.39 20.59
N ASP A 305 -7.56 -8.98 20.61
CA ASP A 305 -8.69 -8.44 21.38
C ASP A 305 -8.40 -8.46 22.88
N ASP A 306 -8.81 -7.41 23.58
CA ASP A 306 -8.82 -7.43 25.04
C ASP A 306 -9.93 -8.38 25.53
N ALA A 307 -9.74 -8.97 26.72
CA ALA A 307 -10.68 -9.91 27.33
C ALA A 307 -12.10 -9.34 27.51
N ASP A 308 -12.23 -8.02 27.54
CA ASP A 308 -13.50 -7.30 27.76
C ASP A 308 -14.25 -6.99 26.45
N GLY A 309 -13.78 -7.49 25.29
CA GLY A 309 -14.38 -7.23 23.98
C GLY A 309 -14.01 -5.86 23.41
N VAL A 310 -12.87 -5.31 23.82
CA VAL A 310 -12.32 -4.05 23.30
C VAL A 310 -11.27 -4.36 22.24
N VAL A 311 -11.36 -3.69 21.10
CA VAL A 311 -10.36 -3.77 20.02
C VAL A 311 -9.49 -2.52 20.07
N THR A 312 -8.17 -2.70 20.08
CA THR A 312 -7.23 -1.59 19.90
C THR A 312 -6.85 -1.49 18.43
N VAL A 313 -7.11 -0.33 17.83
CA VAL A 313 -6.85 -0.01 16.43
C VAL A 313 -5.85 1.14 16.35
N TYR A 314 -4.80 0.97 15.55
CA TYR A 314 -3.87 2.04 15.20
C TYR A 314 -4.14 2.47 13.77
N LEU A 315 -4.20 3.78 13.54
CA LEU A 315 -4.54 4.38 12.26
C LEU A 315 -3.40 5.29 11.78
N GLU A 316 -2.93 5.03 10.55
CA GLU A 316 -1.98 5.87 9.85
C GLU A 316 -2.77 6.98 9.13
N HIS A 317 -2.92 8.12 9.81
CA HIS A 317 -3.74 9.22 9.36
C HIS A 317 -3.05 10.02 8.24
N ILE A 318 -3.83 10.44 7.25
CA ILE A 318 -3.37 11.14 6.05
C ILE A 318 -4.23 12.39 5.75
N PRO A 319 -4.36 13.34 6.71
CA PRO A 319 -5.17 14.54 6.50
C PRO A 319 -4.74 15.28 5.23
N LEU A 320 -5.73 15.76 4.47
CA LEU A 320 -5.59 16.50 3.21
C LEU A 320 -4.78 15.81 2.08
N ALA A 321 -4.26 14.61 2.29
CA ALA A 321 -3.60 13.84 1.25
C ALA A 321 -4.63 13.39 0.20
N ASP A 322 -4.23 13.40 -1.06
CA ASP A 322 -5.11 13.04 -2.16
C ASP A 322 -4.38 12.20 -3.21
N LEU A 323 -4.53 10.88 -3.07
CA LEU A 323 -3.89 9.92 -3.97
C LEU A 323 -4.54 9.88 -5.36
N MET A 324 -5.71 10.50 -5.57
CA MET A 324 -6.36 10.60 -6.88
C MET A 324 -5.94 11.86 -7.64
N MET A 325 -5.27 12.79 -6.96
CA MET A 325 -4.65 13.95 -7.57
C MET A 325 -3.20 13.65 -7.90
N LYS A 326 -2.77 14.09 -9.08
CA LYS A 326 -1.40 13.96 -9.53
C LYS A 326 -0.94 15.22 -10.25
N ILE A 327 0.37 15.44 -10.28
CA ILE A 327 0.97 16.44 -11.17
C ILE A 327 0.82 15.96 -12.61
N GLY A 328 0.13 16.74 -13.45
CA GLY A 328 0.01 16.51 -14.89
C GLY A 328 0.69 17.62 -15.72
N PRO A 329 0.72 17.48 -17.06
CA PRO A 329 1.34 18.46 -17.96
C PRO A 329 0.73 19.87 -17.84
N GLU A 330 -0.56 19.93 -17.52
CA GLU A 330 -1.30 21.20 -17.39
C GLU A 330 -1.38 21.72 -15.95
N SER A 331 -0.88 20.96 -14.97
CA SER A 331 -0.86 21.42 -13.58
C SER A 331 0.08 22.62 -13.43
N ARG A 332 -0.28 23.51 -12.51
CA ARG A 332 0.50 24.70 -12.18
C ARG A 332 0.80 24.72 -10.69
N ARG A 333 1.99 25.19 -10.32
CA ARG A 333 2.35 25.41 -8.92
C ARG A 333 1.45 26.46 -8.32
N HIS A 334 0.89 26.18 -7.15
CA HIS A 334 0.09 27.16 -6.44
C HIS A 334 0.90 28.44 -6.13
N LEU A 335 2.13 28.26 -5.63
CA LEU A 335 2.98 29.34 -5.13
C LEU A 335 3.25 30.46 -6.15
N ASP A 336 3.45 30.12 -7.43
CA ASP A 336 3.89 31.10 -8.44
C ASP A 336 3.31 30.89 -9.85
N GLY A 337 2.38 29.94 -10.02
CA GLY A 337 1.71 29.65 -11.28
C GLY A 337 2.60 29.04 -12.37
N LYS A 338 3.86 28.70 -12.07
CA LYS A 338 4.77 28.11 -13.06
C LYS A 338 4.46 26.62 -13.29
N PRO A 339 4.82 26.06 -14.46
CA PRO A 339 4.77 24.62 -14.67
C PRO A 339 5.76 23.88 -13.76
N PHE A 340 5.49 22.60 -13.52
CA PHE A 340 6.38 21.69 -12.80
C PHE A 340 7.51 21.17 -13.68
N ASP A 341 8.58 20.68 -13.05
CA ASP A 341 9.57 19.84 -13.75
C ASP A 341 8.86 18.58 -14.30
N PRO A 342 9.00 18.23 -15.58
CA PRO A 342 8.41 17.01 -16.15
C PRO A 342 8.81 15.72 -15.42
N GLY A 343 9.91 15.70 -14.68
CA GLY A 343 10.32 14.58 -13.83
C GLY A 343 9.32 14.23 -12.71
N TYR A 344 8.49 15.19 -12.29
CA TYR A 344 7.45 14.98 -11.27
C TYR A 344 6.10 14.53 -11.84
N GLU A 345 5.95 14.46 -13.17
CA GLU A 345 4.67 14.09 -13.75
C GLU A 345 4.23 12.69 -13.28
N GLY A 346 3.06 12.63 -12.66
CA GLY A 346 2.47 11.41 -12.09
C GLY A 346 2.61 11.24 -10.58
N ILE A 347 3.39 12.09 -9.90
CA ILE A 347 3.45 12.10 -8.42
C ILE A 347 2.12 12.58 -7.85
N ILE A 348 1.75 12.02 -6.69
CA ILE A 348 0.51 12.28 -5.97
C ILE A 348 0.68 13.34 -4.87
N ALA A 349 -0.41 13.94 -4.40
CA ALA A 349 -0.41 14.89 -3.29
C ALA A 349 -0.32 14.16 -1.94
N SER A 350 0.90 13.99 -1.41
CA SER A 350 1.17 13.33 -0.12
C SER A 350 1.95 14.19 0.88
N GLY A 351 2.83 15.08 0.40
CA GLY A 351 3.68 15.97 1.23
C GLY A 351 3.03 17.24 1.76
N VAL A 352 1.75 17.20 2.12
CA VAL A 352 0.95 18.39 2.47
C VAL A 352 0.61 18.51 3.96
N GLN A 353 0.91 17.48 4.76
CA GLN A 353 0.69 17.46 6.21
C GLN A 353 1.81 16.66 6.91
N PRO A 354 1.99 16.84 8.23
CA PRO A 354 2.79 15.93 9.05
C PRO A 354 2.27 14.50 8.97
N GLY A 355 3.15 13.52 9.22
CA GLY A 355 2.70 12.14 9.41
C GLY A 355 2.07 11.96 10.78
N VAL A 356 0.88 11.36 10.82
CA VAL A 356 0.06 11.28 12.03
C VAL A 356 -0.31 9.82 12.31
N VAL A 357 -0.20 9.42 13.57
CA VAL A 357 -0.64 8.09 14.03
C VAL A 357 -1.65 8.24 15.15
N GLY A 358 -2.82 7.62 14.99
CA GLY A 358 -3.85 7.54 16.01
C GLY A 358 -3.92 6.15 16.64
N LYS A 359 -4.29 6.08 17.92
CA LYS A 359 -4.60 4.85 18.66
C LYS A 359 -5.98 4.98 19.26
N TYR A 360 -6.83 4.00 18.99
CA TYR A 360 -8.24 3.99 19.39
C TYR A 360 -8.57 2.67 20.08
N ARG A 361 -9.11 2.76 21.29
CA ARG A 361 -9.69 1.60 22.00
C ARG A 361 -11.20 1.65 21.80
N ILE A 362 -11.75 0.62 21.17
CA ILE A 362 -13.12 0.62 20.69
C ILE A 362 -13.86 -0.57 21.30
N ASP A 363 -15.02 -0.33 21.89
CA ASP A 363 -15.95 -1.41 22.23
C ASP A 363 -16.47 -2.04 20.93
N ALA A 364 -16.09 -3.30 20.67
CA ALA A 364 -16.41 -3.95 19.40
C ALA A 364 -17.92 -4.25 19.24
N ALA A 365 -18.69 -4.28 20.33
CA ALA A 365 -20.11 -4.57 20.29
C ALA A 365 -20.96 -3.33 20.03
N THR A 366 -20.53 -2.17 20.52
CA THR A 366 -21.28 -0.90 20.40
C THR A 366 -20.70 0.05 19.35
N GLY A 367 -19.39 -0.07 19.06
CA GLY A 367 -18.65 0.86 18.23
C GLY A 367 -18.22 2.14 18.95
N GLU A 368 -18.44 2.21 20.27
CA GLU A 368 -18.02 3.35 21.09
C GLU A 368 -16.49 3.42 21.18
N VAL A 369 -15.92 4.57 20.81
CA VAL A 369 -14.51 4.87 21.03
C VAL A 369 -14.34 5.24 22.50
N LEU A 370 -13.75 4.33 23.27
CA LEU A 370 -13.54 4.46 24.72
C LEU A 370 -12.37 5.38 25.03
N GLU A 371 -11.28 5.24 24.28
CA GLU A 371 -10.07 6.04 24.42
C GLU A 371 -9.49 6.34 23.03
N SER A 372 -8.93 7.54 22.86
CA SER A 372 -8.27 7.98 21.64
C SER A 372 -7.04 8.83 21.95
N GLU A 373 -5.92 8.51 21.33
CA GLU A 373 -4.68 9.29 21.38
C GLU A 373 -4.15 9.48 19.96
N VAL A 374 -3.63 10.66 19.65
CA VAL A 374 -3.07 10.99 18.33
C VAL A 374 -1.72 11.66 18.51
N VAL A 375 -0.73 11.26 17.72
CA VAL A 375 0.64 11.76 17.82
C VAL A 375 1.21 12.10 16.44
N TRP A 376 2.02 13.15 16.40
CA TRP A 376 2.79 13.61 15.24
C TRP A 376 4.01 14.43 15.71
N ASP A 377 4.95 14.72 14.80
CA ASP A 377 6.14 15.53 15.06
C ASP A 377 6.44 16.43 13.84
N ASP A 378 6.77 17.70 14.07
CA ASP A 378 7.04 18.69 13.00
C ASP A 378 8.30 18.36 12.16
N ARG A 379 9.14 17.42 12.62
CA ARG A 379 10.27 16.89 11.84
C ARG A 379 9.84 15.84 10.81
N PHE A 380 8.61 15.31 10.88
CA PHE A 380 8.16 14.21 10.03
C PHE A 380 6.93 14.57 9.19
N TRP A 381 7.13 14.74 7.89
CA TRP A 381 6.12 15.18 6.93
C TRP A 381 5.95 14.25 5.75
N GLY A 382 4.75 14.28 5.16
CA GLY A 382 4.47 13.62 3.89
C GLY A 382 4.55 12.10 3.99
N SER A 383 3.88 11.55 4.99
CA SER A 383 3.95 10.12 5.29
C SER A 383 3.39 9.28 4.13
N VAL A 384 4.15 8.25 3.74
CA VAL A 384 3.86 7.43 2.55
C VAL A 384 3.44 6.03 2.95
N LEU A 385 4.37 5.28 3.56
CA LEU A 385 4.15 3.91 4.00
C LEU A 385 4.90 3.60 5.29
N ALA A 386 4.27 2.83 6.16
CA ALA A 386 4.87 2.37 7.40
C ALA A 386 5.18 0.87 7.39
N ALA A 387 6.05 0.47 8.30
CA ALA A 387 6.32 -0.91 8.67
C ALA A 387 6.15 -1.08 10.17
N LYS A 388 5.89 -2.33 10.57
CA LYS A 388 5.80 -2.78 11.95
C LYS A 388 6.46 -4.15 12.07
N ASP A 389 6.72 -4.58 13.29
CA ASP A 389 7.09 -5.97 13.54
C ASP A 389 5.81 -6.83 13.54
N ASP A 390 5.66 -7.67 12.51
CA ASP A 390 4.61 -8.67 12.41
C ASP A 390 5.17 -10.10 12.36
N THR A 391 6.42 -10.29 12.79
CA THR A 391 7.19 -11.50 12.53
C THR A 391 6.94 -12.61 13.55
N SER A 392 6.63 -12.24 14.80
CA SER A 392 6.30 -13.17 15.89
C SER A 392 4.85 -13.05 16.36
N PHE A 393 4.35 -14.05 17.09
CA PHE A 393 3.04 -13.95 17.73
C PHE A 393 2.97 -12.77 18.70
N ALA A 394 4.02 -12.58 19.52
CA ALA A 394 4.07 -11.49 20.49
C ALA A 394 4.02 -10.10 19.81
N ALA A 395 4.72 -9.93 18.69
CA ALA A 395 4.73 -8.69 17.92
C ALA A 395 3.37 -8.40 17.26
N ARG A 396 2.69 -9.43 16.74
CA ARG A 396 1.34 -9.30 16.17
C ARG A 396 0.25 -9.11 17.23
N ALA A 397 0.44 -9.65 18.43
CA ALA A 397 -0.53 -9.53 19.51
C ALA A 397 -0.59 -8.10 20.08
N ARG A 398 0.55 -7.41 20.08
CA ARG A 398 0.66 -6.04 20.56
C ARG A 398 1.62 -5.25 19.68
N VAL A 399 1.10 -4.38 18.84
CA VAL A 399 1.92 -3.52 17.97
C VAL A 399 2.55 -2.42 18.83
N ARG A 400 3.87 -2.48 18.99
CA ARG A 400 4.64 -1.53 19.81
C ARG A 400 5.34 -0.47 18.98
N ASP A 401 5.86 -0.87 17.83
CA ASP A 401 6.72 -0.06 16.99
C ASP A 401 6.11 0.15 15.61
N LEU A 402 6.16 1.39 15.13
CA LEU A 402 5.83 1.75 13.76
C LEU A 402 6.97 2.59 13.17
N TRP A 403 7.56 2.12 12.06
CA TRP A 403 8.57 2.87 11.31
C TRP A 403 7.95 3.43 10.05
N TYR A 404 7.86 4.75 9.97
CA TYR A 404 7.10 5.46 8.94
C TYR A 404 8.03 6.23 8.02
N ALA A 405 7.96 5.94 6.72
CA ALA A 405 8.65 6.70 5.69
C ALA A 405 7.84 7.94 5.29
N GLY A 406 8.51 9.09 5.20
CA GLY A 406 7.96 10.36 4.78
C GLY A 406 8.75 10.96 3.62
N ILE A 407 8.04 11.46 2.60
CA ILE A 407 8.64 12.13 1.44
C ILE A 407 9.09 13.57 1.75
N GLY A 408 8.69 14.10 2.91
CA GLY A 408 8.91 15.48 3.29
C GLY A 408 7.79 16.41 2.82
N CYS A 409 8.06 17.72 2.84
CA CYS A 409 7.13 18.76 2.41
C CYS A 409 7.86 19.75 1.50
N ASP A 410 7.40 19.89 0.26
CA ASP A 410 7.86 20.91 -0.67
C ASP A 410 6.67 21.70 -1.20
N GLN A 411 6.57 22.98 -0.80
CA GLN A 411 5.52 23.88 -1.31
C GLN A 411 5.58 24.05 -2.84
N GLY A 412 6.75 23.86 -3.44
CA GLY A 412 6.95 23.83 -4.89
C GLY A 412 6.26 22.66 -5.58
N LEU A 413 5.80 21.64 -4.83
CA LEU A 413 5.04 20.50 -5.33
C LEU A 413 3.52 20.62 -5.13
N ILE A 414 3.05 21.68 -4.48
CA ILE A 414 1.61 21.92 -4.29
C ILE A 414 1.00 22.45 -5.59
N THR A 415 0.01 21.73 -6.12
CA THR A 415 -0.73 22.13 -7.32
C THR A 415 -1.80 23.17 -6.99
N GLN A 416 -2.12 24.04 -7.95
CA GLN A 416 -3.24 24.96 -7.80
C GLN A 416 -4.56 24.19 -7.59
N GLU A 417 -4.71 23.06 -8.27
CA GLU A 417 -5.88 22.19 -8.12
C GLU A 417 -6.05 21.68 -6.68
N TRP A 418 -4.95 21.34 -5.99
CA TRP A 418 -5.02 20.93 -4.59
C TRP A 418 -5.40 22.14 -3.71
N TRP A 419 -4.77 23.29 -3.96
CA TRP A 419 -5.07 24.51 -3.20
C TRP A 419 -6.54 24.94 -3.33
N ASP A 420 -7.12 24.84 -4.52
CA ASP A 420 -8.53 25.17 -4.75
C ASP A 420 -9.50 24.27 -3.96
N LEU A 421 -9.09 23.05 -3.60
CA LEU A 421 -9.92 22.08 -2.87
C LEU A 421 -9.67 22.06 -1.36
N TYR A 422 -8.44 22.35 -0.94
CA TYR A 422 -7.99 22.13 0.44
C TYR A 422 -7.44 23.38 1.12
N GLY A 423 -7.10 24.43 0.36
CA GLY A 423 -6.36 25.60 0.85
C GLY A 423 -7.16 26.57 1.73
N ASP A 424 -8.47 26.37 1.89
CA ASP A 424 -9.30 27.18 2.80
C ASP A 424 -9.30 26.66 4.25
N GLY A 425 -8.63 25.52 4.51
CA GLY A 425 -8.53 24.92 5.83
C GLY A 425 -9.85 24.35 6.37
N ALA A 426 -10.86 24.15 5.53
CA ALA A 426 -12.20 23.76 5.99
C ALA A 426 -12.32 22.29 6.46
N LEU A 427 -11.38 21.43 6.06
CA LEU A 427 -11.37 20.00 6.41
C LEU A 427 -10.37 19.70 7.53
N GLU A 428 -10.53 18.57 8.21
CA GLU A 428 -9.63 18.11 9.26
C GLU A 428 -8.15 18.12 8.82
N HIS A 429 -7.31 18.78 9.63
CA HIS A 429 -5.89 18.98 9.36
C HIS A 429 -5.10 19.11 10.67
N VAL A 430 -3.79 18.85 10.60
CA VAL A 430 -2.88 19.07 11.73
C VAL A 430 -2.25 20.45 11.65
N VAL A 431 -1.86 20.86 10.45
CA VAL A 431 -1.32 22.21 10.17
C VAL A 431 -2.23 22.87 9.15
N ASP A 432 -2.70 24.07 9.47
CA ASP A 432 -3.55 24.85 8.57
C ASP A 432 -2.80 25.08 7.24
N PRO A 433 -3.46 24.93 6.08
CA PRO A 433 -2.85 25.18 4.77
C PRO A 433 -2.16 26.55 4.64
N ASP A 434 -2.69 27.60 5.27
CA ASP A 434 -2.09 28.94 5.26
C ASP A 434 -0.84 29.04 6.15
N GLU A 435 -0.62 28.05 7.03
CA GLU A 435 0.51 27.94 7.96
C GLU A 435 1.54 26.90 7.52
N LEU A 436 1.43 26.34 6.31
CA LEU A 436 2.40 25.38 5.80
C LEU A 436 3.85 25.92 5.87
N PRO A 437 4.85 25.07 6.18
CA PRO A 437 6.23 25.51 6.36
C PRO A 437 6.76 26.28 5.15
N ALA A 438 7.20 27.52 5.36
CA ALA A 438 7.75 28.37 4.29
C ALA A 438 9.06 27.80 3.70
N GLU A 439 9.83 27.07 4.51
CA GLU A 439 10.98 26.26 4.09
C GLU A 439 10.54 24.80 4.02
N GLY A 440 10.95 24.10 2.95
CA GLY A 440 10.61 22.69 2.77
C GLY A 440 11.18 21.80 3.87
N ARG A 441 10.49 20.69 4.16
CA ARG A 441 10.92 19.67 5.11
C ARG A 441 11.55 18.49 4.35
N PRO A 442 12.69 17.97 4.82
CA PRO A 442 13.36 16.85 4.15
C PRO A 442 12.51 15.57 4.21
N GLY A 443 12.81 14.63 3.32
CA GLY A 443 12.33 13.26 3.49
C GLY A 443 12.90 12.65 4.77
N ALA A 444 12.14 11.79 5.43
CA ALA A 444 12.50 11.28 6.75
C ALA A 444 12.02 9.85 6.99
N LEU A 445 12.71 9.15 7.89
CA LEU A 445 12.24 7.93 8.53
C LEU A 445 11.95 8.26 10.00
N ALA A 446 10.73 8.00 10.47
CA ALA A 446 10.35 8.21 11.86
C ALA A 446 10.03 6.87 12.54
N HIS A 447 10.36 6.77 13.82
CA HIS A 447 9.94 5.69 14.70
C HIS A 447 8.88 6.24 15.65
N PHE A 448 7.74 5.56 15.70
CA PHE A 448 6.65 5.82 16.64
C PHE A 448 6.60 4.68 17.65
N ASP A 449 6.68 5.01 18.93
CA ASP A 449 6.36 4.14 20.04
C ASP A 449 4.85 4.22 20.30
N LEU A 450 4.14 3.15 19.97
CA LEU A 450 2.69 3.04 20.08
C LEU A 450 2.20 2.64 21.49
N GLU A 451 3.13 2.23 22.37
CA GLU A 451 2.81 1.99 23.78
C GLU A 451 2.71 3.33 24.51
N SER A 452 3.69 4.23 24.30
CA SER A 452 3.70 5.55 24.93
C SER A 452 3.09 6.67 24.07
N MET A 453 2.67 6.34 22.84
CA MET A 453 2.11 7.25 21.84
C MET A 453 3.01 8.47 21.60
N LYS A 454 4.27 8.20 21.25
CA LYS A 454 5.31 9.21 20.98
C LYS A 454 6.02 8.95 19.67
N VAL A 455 6.42 10.02 18.98
CA VAL A 455 7.50 9.94 17.99
C VAL A 455 8.81 9.85 18.79
N SER A 456 9.43 8.68 18.80
CA SER A 456 10.64 8.38 19.57
C SER A 456 11.89 8.95 18.89
N GLU A 457 12.02 8.74 17.58
CA GLU A 457 13.18 9.13 16.79
C GLU A 457 12.78 9.56 15.36
N VAL A 458 13.48 10.54 14.79
CA VAL A 458 13.33 10.97 13.38
C VAL A 458 14.69 11.14 12.73
N PHE A 459 14.95 10.38 11.66
CA PHE A 459 16.13 10.53 10.81
C PHE A 459 15.77 11.24 9.50
N GLU A 460 16.34 12.43 9.28
CA GLU A 460 16.15 13.24 8.08
C GLU A 460 17.19 12.88 7.00
N PHE A 461 16.76 12.84 5.74
CA PHE A 461 17.61 12.57 4.59
C PHE A 461 18.03 13.87 3.90
N ASP A 462 19.29 13.90 3.46
CA ASP A 462 19.86 15.04 2.74
C ASP A 462 19.50 15.03 1.24
N ASP A 463 19.75 16.17 0.58
CA ASP A 463 19.74 16.33 -0.89
C ASP A 463 18.43 15.87 -1.58
N GLY A 464 17.30 16.07 -0.92
CA GLY A 464 15.98 15.72 -1.45
C GLY A 464 15.73 14.21 -1.55
N ALA A 465 16.59 13.40 -0.92
CA ALA A 465 16.37 11.97 -0.82
C ALA A 465 15.26 11.66 0.20
N PHE A 466 14.62 10.50 0.05
CA PHE A 466 13.63 10.01 1.01
C PHE A 466 13.55 8.47 0.98
N PRO A 467 13.16 7.84 2.10
CA PRO A 467 12.97 6.39 2.16
C PRO A 467 11.60 6.01 1.61
N SER A 468 11.48 4.91 0.87
CA SER A 468 10.20 4.21 0.64
C SER A 468 10.40 2.88 -0.09
N PRO A 469 9.77 1.78 0.34
CA PRO A 469 9.13 1.57 1.65
C PRO A 469 10.13 1.10 2.73
N PRO A 470 9.79 1.27 4.02
CA PRO A 470 10.50 0.63 5.12
C PRO A 470 10.02 -0.82 5.34
N THR A 471 10.90 -1.68 5.85
CA THR A 471 10.57 -3.06 6.27
C THR A 471 11.32 -3.40 7.56
N PHE A 472 10.63 -3.91 8.58
CA PHE A 472 11.28 -4.48 9.76
C PHE A 472 11.83 -5.87 9.46
N VAL A 473 13.07 -6.14 9.88
CA VAL A 473 13.75 -7.44 9.77
C VAL A 473 14.24 -7.83 11.16
N PRO A 474 13.73 -8.93 11.74
CA PRO A 474 14.10 -9.34 13.10
C PRO A 474 15.56 -9.79 13.12
N ARG A 475 16.25 -9.51 14.23
CA ARG A 475 17.58 -10.08 14.48
C ARG A 475 17.47 -11.60 14.58
N THR A 476 18.45 -12.31 14.06
CA THR A 476 18.50 -13.78 14.19
C THR A 476 18.52 -14.17 15.65
N GLY A 477 17.47 -14.88 16.10
CA GLY A 477 17.33 -15.31 17.49
C GLY A 477 16.69 -14.27 18.42
N ALA A 478 16.17 -13.16 17.89
CA ALA A 478 15.36 -12.23 18.67
C ALA A 478 14.13 -12.93 19.27
N GLU A 479 13.90 -12.70 20.56
CA GLU A 479 12.69 -13.13 21.27
C GLU A 479 11.76 -11.94 21.57
N ASP A 480 12.33 -10.75 21.72
CA ASP A 480 11.59 -9.52 22.02
C ASP A 480 11.11 -8.85 20.72
N PRO A 481 9.82 -8.48 20.62
CA PRO A 481 9.31 -7.67 19.52
C PRO A 481 10.13 -6.39 19.33
N GLY A 482 10.41 -6.04 18.08
CA GLY A 482 11.16 -4.84 17.72
C GLY A 482 12.69 -4.96 17.82
N ASP A 483 13.26 -6.08 18.29
CA ASP A 483 14.70 -6.33 18.22
C ASP A 483 15.12 -6.76 16.81
N GLY A 484 15.70 -5.82 16.08
CA GLY A 484 16.14 -6.06 14.71
C GLY A 484 16.53 -4.78 13.99
N TYR A 485 16.14 -4.72 12.73
CA TYR A 485 16.60 -3.74 11.78
C TYR A 485 15.44 -3.18 10.97
N VAL A 486 15.60 -1.96 10.48
CA VAL A 486 14.71 -1.39 9.47
C VAL A 486 15.49 -1.24 8.17
N VAL A 487 15.01 -1.91 7.13
CA VAL A 487 15.57 -1.85 5.78
C VAL A 487 14.72 -0.91 4.95
N VAL A 488 15.34 0.08 4.30
CA VAL A 488 14.64 1.05 3.45
C VAL A 488 15.31 1.15 2.08
N LEU A 489 14.50 1.24 1.03
CA LEU A 489 14.97 1.72 -0.27
C LEU A 489 14.97 3.26 -0.24
N VAL A 490 16.11 3.87 -0.55
CA VAL A 490 16.28 5.33 -0.55
C VAL A 490 16.20 5.85 -1.98
N HIS A 491 15.19 6.66 -2.24
CA HIS A 491 15.01 7.37 -3.49
C HIS A 491 15.83 8.64 -3.49
N ARG A 492 16.65 8.81 -4.53
CA ARG A 492 17.56 9.94 -4.72
C ARG A 492 17.90 10.10 -6.19
N ASP A 493 18.53 11.22 -6.53
CA ASP A 493 19.10 11.40 -7.86
C ASP A 493 20.27 10.43 -8.09
N GLY A 494 20.34 9.83 -9.28
CA GLY A 494 21.33 8.82 -9.63
C GLY A 494 20.98 7.42 -9.14
N ASP A 495 22.00 6.62 -8.80
CA ASP A 495 21.76 5.27 -8.27
C ASP A 495 21.13 5.36 -6.87
N LYS A 496 20.08 4.56 -6.69
CA LYS A 496 19.34 4.45 -5.44
C LYS A 496 20.16 3.67 -4.44
N GLN A 497 19.74 3.70 -3.18
CA GLN A 497 20.48 3.04 -2.10
C GLN A 497 19.56 2.14 -1.30
N LEU A 498 20.13 1.11 -0.73
CA LEU A 498 19.51 0.30 0.31
C LEU A 498 20.20 0.70 1.62
N ALA A 499 19.42 1.18 2.59
CA ALA A 499 19.93 1.56 3.90
C ALA A 499 19.35 0.63 4.96
N VAL A 500 20.18 0.26 5.94
CA VAL A 500 19.78 -0.56 7.09
C VAL A 500 20.04 0.23 8.36
N PHE A 501 19.02 0.36 9.19
CA PHE A 501 19.07 1.02 10.49
C PHE A 501 18.92 0.01 11.61
N ASP A 502 19.47 0.32 12.78
CA ASP A 502 19.05 -0.33 14.03
C ASP A 502 17.61 0.10 14.30
N ALA A 503 16.69 -0.86 14.46
CA ALA A 503 15.27 -0.59 14.54
C ALA A 503 14.90 0.32 15.73
N GLN A 504 15.67 0.27 16.82
CA GLN A 504 15.40 1.05 18.03
C GLN A 504 16.22 2.35 18.09
N HIS A 505 17.10 2.60 17.11
CA HIS A 505 18.07 3.70 17.11
C HIS A 505 18.32 4.29 15.71
N ILE A 506 17.24 4.60 14.99
CA ILE A 506 17.31 5.17 13.63
C ILE A 506 17.99 6.55 13.57
N GLU A 507 17.91 7.38 14.62
CA GLU A 507 18.52 8.71 14.68
C GLU A 507 20.07 8.66 14.67
N ARG A 508 20.66 7.50 14.98
CA ARG A 508 22.11 7.29 14.83
C ARG A 508 22.56 7.22 13.37
N GLY A 509 21.61 7.15 12.44
CA GLY A 509 21.84 6.94 11.02
C GLY A 509 21.97 5.46 10.65
N PRO A 510 22.14 5.16 9.35
CA PRO A 510 22.19 3.81 8.87
C PRO A 510 23.46 3.09 9.38
N LEU A 511 23.27 1.85 9.84
CA LEU A 511 24.37 0.91 10.12
C LEU A 511 25.14 0.55 8.85
N ALA A 512 24.45 0.51 7.71
CA ALA A 512 25.03 0.24 6.41
C ALA A 512 24.23 0.91 5.28
N VAL A 513 24.94 1.33 4.24
CA VAL A 513 24.34 1.80 2.98
C VAL A 513 24.96 1.00 1.82
N ALA A 514 24.13 0.39 1.00
CA ALA A 514 24.54 -0.42 -0.15
C ALA A 514 23.94 0.10 -1.46
N SER A 515 24.71 0.03 -2.55
CA SER A 515 24.25 0.41 -3.90
C SER A 515 25.07 -0.29 -4.98
N ALA A 516 24.70 -0.11 -6.24
CA ALA A 516 25.47 -0.55 -7.40
C ALA A 516 25.20 0.38 -8.60
N PRO A 517 26.14 0.50 -9.55
CA PRO A 517 25.90 1.22 -10.80
C PRO A 517 24.64 0.72 -11.52
N GLY A 518 23.72 1.63 -11.81
CA GLY A 518 22.44 1.34 -12.46
C GLY A 518 21.38 0.72 -11.54
N PHE A 519 21.62 0.59 -10.24
CA PHE A 519 20.59 0.19 -9.28
C PHE A 519 19.60 1.35 -9.10
N ASN A 520 18.50 1.30 -9.84
CA ASN A 520 17.55 2.40 -9.91
C ASN A 520 16.11 1.86 -9.93
N PRO A 521 15.62 1.16 -8.90
CA PRO A 521 14.21 0.73 -8.85
C PRO A 521 13.23 1.93 -8.96
N PRO A 522 12.07 1.78 -9.65
CA PRO A 522 11.04 2.82 -9.64
C PRO A 522 10.49 3.03 -8.22
N LEU A 523 9.71 4.09 -8.01
CA LEU A 523 8.97 4.28 -6.75
C LEU A 523 7.98 3.13 -6.54
N MET A 524 8.19 2.34 -5.49
CA MET A 524 7.40 1.15 -5.17
C MET A 524 6.42 1.41 -4.01
N LEU A 525 5.52 0.46 -3.76
CA LEU A 525 4.50 0.55 -2.72
C LEU A 525 4.90 -0.32 -1.52
N HIS A 526 4.09 -1.31 -1.17
CA HIS A 526 4.21 -2.00 0.11
C HIS A 526 5.36 -3.00 0.15
N SER A 527 5.82 -3.27 1.37
CA SER A 527 6.85 -4.23 1.65
C SER A 527 6.52 -5.13 2.81
N MET A 528 7.24 -6.24 2.91
CA MET A 528 7.09 -7.18 4.01
C MET A 528 8.35 -8.04 4.17
N TYR A 529 8.60 -8.54 5.38
CA TYR A 529 9.69 -9.48 5.68
C TYR A 529 9.21 -10.93 5.70
N MET A 530 9.91 -11.81 5.01
CA MET A 530 9.64 -13.25 5.03
C MET A 530 10.89 -14.03 5.46
N PRO A 531 10.79 -14.96 6.43
CA PRO A 531 11.89 -15.86 6.74
C PRO A 531 12.19 -16.78 5.55
N VAL A 532 13.45 -17.24 5.42
CA VAL A 532 13.85 -18.16 4.34
C VAL A 532 12.94 -19.40 4.35
N ARG A 533 12.22 -19.62 3.25
CA ARG A 533 11.42 -20.83 3.09
C ARG A 533 12.35 -22.05 2.99
N ARG A 534 12.20 -22.99 3.92
CA ARG A 534 12.93 -24.27 3.90
C ARG A 534 12.04 -25.35 3.29
N GLY A 535 12.40 -25.83 2.10
CA GLY A 535 11.71 -26.94 1.42
C GLY A 535 10.73 -26.48 0.33
N ALA A 536 9.94 -27.43 -0.17
CA ALA A 536 9.00 -27.18 -1.26
C ALA A 536 7.82 -26.29 -0.83
N ARG A 537 7.13 -25.69 -1.82
CA ARG A 537 5.86 -24.99 -1.60
C ARG A 537 4.91 -25.85 -0.74
N PRO A 538 4.38 -25.32 0.38
CA PRO A 538 3.59 -26.10 1.34
C PRO A 538 2.13 -26.31 0.90
N SER A 539 1.85 -26.30 -0.40
CA SER A 539 0.50 -26.46 -0.94
C SER A 539 0.53 -27.02 -2.36
N THR A 540 -0.47 -27.83 -2.69
CA THR A 540 -0.77 -28.29 -4.06
C THR A 540 -1.91 -27.49 -4.71
N TYR A 541 -2.51 -26.54 -4.00
CA TYR A 541 -3.62 -25.73 -4.50
C TYR A 541 -3.24 -25.03 -5.81
N ARG A 542 -4.09 -25.12 -6.83
CA ARG A 542 -3.97 -24.43 -8.11
C ARG A 542 -5.36 -24.26 -8.70
N VAL A 543 -5.63 -23.09 -9.27
CA VAL A 543 -6.78 -22.84 -10.14
C VAL A 543 -6.31 -23.01 -11.59
N PRO A 544 -6.70 -24.08 -12.28
CA PRO A 544 -6.33 -24.23 -13.69
C PRO A 544 -7.13 -23.25 -14.55
N LEU A 545 -6.49 -22.67 -15.57
CA LEU A 545 -7.10 -21.65 -16.44
C LEU A 545 -8.46 -22.07 -17.03
N TRP A 546 -8.62 -23.35 -17.41
CA TRP A 546 -9.89 -23.83 -17.97
C TRP A 546 -11.06 -23.72 -16.97
N ARG A 547 -10.80 -23.90 -15.67
CA ARG A 547 -11.80 -23.77 -14.60
C ARG A 547 -12.12 -22.29 -14.42
N ASP A 548 -11.08 -21.47 -14.42
CA ASP A 548 -11.18 -20.02 -14.21
C ASP A 548 -12.01 -19.31 -15.29
N VAL A 549 -11.94 -19.77 -16.54
CA VAL A 549 -12.71 -19.20 -17.67
C VAL A 549 -14.03 -19.94 -17.94
N ALA A 550 -14.30 -21.07 -17.27
CA ALA A 550 -15.40 -21.97 -17.62
C ALA A 550 -16.76 -21.27 -17.56
N GLN A 551 -17.00 -20.45 -16.54
CA GLN A 551 -18.27 -19.73 -16.38
C GLN A 551 -18.43 -18.69 -17.47
N ALA A 552 -17.42 -17.84 -17.70
CA ALA A 552 -17.45 -16.82 -18.75
C ALA A 552 -17.69 -17.43 -20.15
N VAL A 553 -17.09 -18.61 -20.41
CA VAL A 553 -17.31 -19.34 -21.66
C VAL A 553 -18.73 -19.89 -21.79
N ARG A 554 -19.33 -20.36 -20.69
CA ARG A 554 -20.72 -20.87 -20.69
C ARG A 554 -21.76 -19.76 -20.84
N THR A 555 -21.49 -18.59 -20.28
CA THR A 555 -22.40 -17.43 -20.32
C THR A 555 -22.19 -16.55 -21.55
N MET A 556 -21.14 -16.80 -22.34
CA MET A 556 -20.91 -16.08 -23.59
C MET A 556 -22.09 -16.25 -24.56
N PRO A 557 -22.66 -15.14 -25.10
CA PRO A 557 -23.76 -15.23 -26.05
C PRO A 557 -23.41 -16.12 -27.26
N ALA A 558 -24.36 -16.96 -27.69
CA ALA A 558 -24.15 -17.92 -28.78
C ALA A 558 -23.70 -17.26 -30.11
N THR A 559 -24.03 -15.99 -30.32
CA THR A 559 -23.57 -15.14 -31.41
C THR A 559 -22.06 -14.92 -31.39
N PHE A 560 -21.46 -14.70 -30.21
CA PHE A 560 -20.02 -14.51 -30.06
C PHE A 560 -19.26 -15.83 -30.32
N VAL A 561 -19.78 -16.95 -29.81
CA VAL A 561 -19.25 -18.31 -30.07
C VAL A 561 -19.29 -18.65 -31.57
N ARG A 562 -20.37 -18.29 -32.28
CA ARG A 562 -20.46 -18.46 -33.74
C ARG A 562 -19.46 -17.59 -34.49
N MET A 563 -19.24 -16.36 -34.05
CA MET A 563 -18.36 -15.39 -34.69
C MET A 563 -16.88 -15.75 -34.54
N VAL A 564 -16.47 -16.25 -33.37
CA VAL A 564 -15.12 -16.82 -33.13
C VAL A 564 -14.89 -18.08 -33.98
N ARG A 565 -15.89 -18.98 -34.05
CA ARG A 565 -15.81 -20.21 -34.88
C ARG A 565 -15.76 -19.95 -36.39
N SER A 566 -16.24 -18.80 -36.85
CA SER A 566 -16.27 -18.47 -38.29
C SER A 566 -15.13 -17.54 -38.74
N GLY A 567 -14.17 -17.21 -37.86
CA GLY A 567 -12.90 -16.57 -38.22
C GLY A 567 -13.01 -15.18 -38.87
N LYS A 568 -14.16 -14.49 -38.75
CA LYS A 568 -14.44 -13.24 -39.48
C LYS A 568 -14.19 -11.94 -38.70
N ALA A 569 -13.80 -12.01 -37.43
CA ALA A 569 -13.76 -10.83 -36.54
C ALA A 569 -12.46 -10.00 -36.59
N ALA A 570 -11.75 -9.93 -37.74
CA ALA A 570 -10.54 -9.09 -37.85
C ALA A 570 -10.70 -7.85 -38.74
N LYS A 571 -11.90 -7.53 -39.24
CA LYS A 571 -12.05 -6.43 -40.23
C LYS A 571 -13.27 -5.53 -40.11
N SER A 572 -14.15 -5.69 -39.13
CA SER A 572 -15.44 -4.98 -39.08
C SER A 572 -15.59 -3.97 -37.94
N MET A 573 -14.55 -3.72 -37.14
CA MET A 573 -14.56 -2.70 -36.08
C MET A 573 -13.23 -1.91 -36.07
N MET A 574 -12.80 -1.45 -37.24
CA MET A 574 -11.81 -0.36 -37.39
C MET A 574 -12.54 0.93 -37.67
#